data_AF-C7FD30-F1
#
_entry.id   AF-C7FD30-F1
#
_cell.length_a   1.000
_cell.length_b   1.000
_cell.length_c   1.000
_cell.angle_alpha   90.00
_cell.angle_beta   90.00
_cell.angle_gamma   90.00
#
_symmetry.space_group_name_H-M   'P 1'
#
loop_
_entity.id
_entity.type
_entity.pdbx_description
1 polymer ?
#
loop_
_entity_poly.entity_id
_entity_poly.type
_entity_poly.pdbx_seq_one_letter_code
_entity_poly.pdbx_strand_id
1 'polypeptide(L)'
;ERIYAMLEEIMQRLREAGYVSDTKEVLLDLEEKDKEMALSYHSEKLAIAFCLMKTRPGTPVRIIKNLRICGDCHLVMKMISKLFSREIV
;
A
#
# COMPACT_ATOMS: atom_id res chain seq x y z
N GLU A 1 1.90 -1.77 16.57
CA GLU A 1 1.23 -3.09 16.43
C GLU A 1 -0.01 -3.05 15.54
N ARG A 2 -1.09 -2.33 15.88
CA ARG A 2 -2.36 -2.40 15.11
C ARG A 2 -2.29 -1.94 13.64
N ILE A 3 -1.46 -0.95 13.32
CA ILE A 3 -1.31 -0.44 11.94
C ILE A 3 -0.63 -1.44 11.02
N TYR A 4 0.35 -2.19 11.53
CA TYR A 4 1.06 -3.21 10.76
C TYR A 4 0.15 -4.41 10.49
N ALA A 5 -0.69 -4.80 11.46
CA ALA A 5 -1.70 -5.83 11.24
C ALA A 5 -2.74 -5.42 10.17
N MET A 6 -3.19 -4.15 10.19
CA MET A 6 -4.07 -3.64 9.12
C MET A 6 -3.36 -3.63 7.77
N LEU A 7 -2.10 -3.21 7.72
CA LEU A 7 -1.30 -3.25 6.50
C LEU A 7 -1.19 -4.68 5.97
N GLU A 8 -0.92 -5.66 6.85
CA GLU A 8 -0.84 -7.07 6.48
C GLU A 8 -2.17 -7.59 5.93
N GLU A 9 -3.31 -7.23 6.55
CA GLU A 9 -4.65 -7.55 6.05
C GLU A 9 -4.88 -6.95 4.65
N ILE A 10 -4.52 -5.68 4.45
CA ILE A 10 -4.61 -5.01 3.15
C ILE A 10 -3.77 -5.75 2.12
N MET A 11 -2.51 -6.04 2.43
CA MET A 11 -1.58 -6.73 1.52
C MET A 11 -2.06 -8.14 1.20
N GLN A 12 -2.66 -8.84 2.17
CA GLN A 12 -3.24 -10.16 1.95
C GLN A 12 -4.42 -10.10 0.97
N ARG A 13 -5.37 -9.18 1.19
CA ARG A 13 -6.51 -8.98 0.28
C ARG A 13 -6.07 -8.55 -1.12
N LEU A 14 -4.99 -7.77 -1.21
CA LEU A 14 -4.40 -7.39 -2.50
C LEU A 14 -3.83 -8.61 -3.22
N ARG A 15 -3.07 -9.47 -2.54
CA ARG A 15 -2.53 -10.72 -3.11
C ARG A 15 -3.64 -11.65 -3.60
N GLU A 16 -4.71 -11.80 -2.81
CA GLU A 16 -5.90 -12.57 -3.21
C GLU A 16 -6.60 -11.97 -4.45
N ALA A 17 -6.50 -10.65 -4.64
CA ALA A 17 -6.98 -9.96 -5.83
C ALA A 17 -5.96 -9.94 -6.99
N GLY A 18 -4.84 -10.66 -6.88
CA GLY A 18 -3.83 -10.80 -7.93
C GLY A 18 -2.73 -9.74 -7.94
N TYR A 19 -2.53 -9.01 -6.84
CA TYR A 19 -1.39 -8.10 -6.71
C TYR A 19 -0.06 -8.87 -6.64
N VAL A 20 0.90 -8.43 -7.44
CA VAL A 20 2.30 -8.86 -7.44
C VAL A 20 3.16 -7.61 -7.27
N SER A 21 4.10 -7.66 -6.33
CA SER A 21 5.01 -6.55 -6.02
C SER A 21 5.87 -6.18 -7.23
N ASP A 22 5.95 -4.89 -7.57
CA ASP A 22 6.89 -4.43 -8.61
C ASP A 22 8.22 -4.00 -7.99
N THR A 23 9.19 -4.92 -7.97
CA THR A 23 10.53 -4.73 -7.37
C THR A 23 11.51 -3.97 -8.25
N LYS A 24 11.14 -3.58 -9.48
CA LYS A 24 12.03 -2.92 -10.44
C LYS A 24 12.62 -1.60 -9.96
N GLU A 25 11.91 -0.91 -9.07
CA GLU A 25 12.35 0.39 -8.53
C GLU A 25 13.26 0.26 -7.29
N VAL A 26 13.48 -0.97 -6.78
CA VAL A 26 14.41 -1.24 -5.68
C VAL A 26 15.80 -1.51 -6.26
N LEU A 27 16.64 -0.46 -6.27
CA LEU A 27 18.00 -0.50 -6.83
C LEU A 27 19.03 -1.18 -5.92
N LEU A 28 18.66 -1.45 -4.66
CA LEU A 28 19.52 -2.19 -3.74
C LEU A 28 19.65 -3.65 -4.19
N ASP A 29 20.88 -4.16 -4.20
CA ASP A 29 21.16 -5.56 -4.52
C ASP A 29 20.82 -6.43 -3.30
N LEU A 30 19.53 -6.73 -3.17
CA LEU A 30 18.94 -7.56 -2.13
C LEU A 30 18.28 -8.78 -2.76
N GLU A 31 18.05 -9.80 -1.94
CA GLU A 31 17.18 -10.90 -2.34
C GLU A 31 15.78 -10.39 -2.67
N GLU A 32 15.08 -11.06 -3.59
CA GLU A 32 13.77 -10.61 -4.08
C GLU A 32 12.76 -10.44 -2.93
N LYS A 33 12.80 -11.34 -1.96
CA LYS A 33 11.98 -11.30 -0.75
C LYS A 33 12.24 -10.04 0.10
N ASP A 34 13.49 -9.60 0.16
CA ASP A 34 13.88 -8.40 0.91
C ASP A 34 13.47 -7.11 0.17
N LYS A 35 13.48 -7.13 -1.18
CA LYS A 35 12.92 -6.04 -2.00
C LYS A 35 11.41 -5.91 -1.80
N GLU A 36 10.70 -7.02 -1.83
CA GLU A 36 9.26 -7.06 -1.53
C GLU A 36 8.96 -6.54 -0.12
N MET A 37 9.78 -6.92 0.86
CA MET A 37 9.66 -6.44 2.23
C MET A 37 9.85 -4.92 2.32
N ALA A 38 10.87 -4.38 1.64
CA ALA A 38 11.12 -2.94 1.60
C ALA A 38 9.91 -2.17 1.03
N LEU A 39 9.33 -2.65 -0.08
CA LEU A 39 8.14 -2.05 -0.70
C LEU A 39 6.89 -2.15 0.18
N SER A 40 6.79 -3.20 1.00
CA SER A 40 5.62 -3.46 1.85
C SER A 40 5.43 -2.35 2.89
N TYR A 41 6.53 -1.76 3.38
CA TYR A 41 6.51 -0.75 4.44
C TYR A 41 6.64 0.70 3.94
N HIS A 42 6.42 0.95 2.65
CA HIS A 42 6.35 2.31 2.15
C HIS A 42 5.35 3.16 2.93
N SER A 43 5.75 4.39 3.23
CA SER A 43 4.99 5.35 4.05
C SER A 43 3.54 5.53 3.58
N GLU A 44 3.32 5.46 2.27
CA GLU A 44 2.02 5.59 1.62
C GLU A 44 1.06 4.47 2.01
N LYS A 45 1.55 3.22 2.00
CA LYS A 45 0.75 2.05 2.37
C LYS A 45 0.38 2.10 3.85
N LEU A 46 1.32 2.51 4.70
CA LEU A 46 1.07 2.74 6.12
C LEU A 46 0.06 3.86 6.36
N ALA A 47 0.18 4.99 5.65
CA ALA A 47 -0.77 6.10 5.77
C ALA A 47 -2.19 5.67 5.39
N ILE A 48 -2.35 4.89 4.32
CA ILE A 48 -3.65 4.33 3.92
C ILE A 48 -4.17 3.35 4.96
N ALA A 49 -3.33 2.45 5.47
CA ALA A 49 -3.71 1.53 6.54
C ALA A 49 -4.24 2.28 7.77
N PHE A 50 -3.55 3.35 8.17
CA PHE A 50 -3.99 4.22 9.26
C PHE A 50 -5.34 4.89 8.95
N CYS A 51 -5.51 5.46 7.75
CA CYS A 51 -6.74 6.09 7.34
C CYS A 51 -7.92 5.11 7.35
N LEU A 52 -7.74 3.89 6.82
CA LEU A 52 -8.77 2.85 6.83
C LEU A 52 -9.20 2.46 8.24
N MET A 53 -8.27 2.43 9.20
CA MET A 53 -8.57 2.15 10.61
C MET A 53 -9.32 3.29 11.32
N LYS A 54 -9.07 4.54 10.93
CA LYS A 54 -9.51 5.73 11.68
C LYS A 54 -10.73 6.42 11.10
N THR A 55 -11.10 6.09 9.87
CA THR A 55 -12.18 6.77 9.14
C THR A 55 -13.26 5.78 8.73
N ARG A 56 -14.50 6.28 8.61
CA ARG A 56 -15.66 5.46 8.27
C ARG A 56 -15.54 4.91 6.84
N PRO A 57 -16.14 3.74 6.54
CA PRO A 57 -16.25 3.24 5.16
C PRO A 57 -16.77 4.32 4.21
N GLY A 58 -16.22 4.38 3.00
CA GLY A 58 -16.56 5.40 2.00
C GLY A 58 -15.94 6.79 2.22
N THR A 59 -15.23 7.03 3.33
CA THR A 59 -14.51 8.30 3.54
C THR A 59 -13.32 8.38 2.56
N PRO A 60 -13.22 9.46 1.74
CA PRO A 60 -12.07 9.67 0.86
C PRO A 60 -10.75 9.73 1.63
N VAL A 61 -9.69 9.16 1.07
CA VAL A 61 -8.33 9.20 1.62
C VAL A 61 -7.47 10.05 0.71
N ARG A 62 -6.80 11.05 1.27
CA ARG A 62 -5.88 11.92 0.52
C ARG A 62 -4.46 11.77 1.04
N ILE A 63 -3.55 11.33 0.18
CA ILE A 63 -2.13 11.10 0.51
C ILE A 63 -1.28 12.16 -0.18
N ILE A 64 -0.68 13.06 0.59
CA ILE A 64 0.22 14.09 0.09
C ILE A 64 1.65 13.68 0.44
N LYS A 65 2.52 13.62 -0.55
CA LYS A 65 3.95 13.32 -0.39
C LYS A 65 4.77 14.38 -1.13
N ASN A 66 5.88 14.81 -0.51
CA ASN A 66 6.82 15.75 -1.13
C ASN A 66 7.68 15.09 -2.22
N LEU A 67 7.70 13.76 -2.26
CA LEU A 67 8.40 12.95 -3.23
C LEU A 67 7.39 12.27 -4.16
N ARG A 68 7.85 11.92 -5.36
CA ARG A 68 7.09 11.09 -6.29
C ARG A 68 6.73 9.76 -5.61
N ILE A 69 5.47 9.36 -5.72
CA ILE A 69 5.00 8.04 -5.30
C ILE A 69 5.56 7.00 -6.27
N CYS A 70 6.07 5.88 -5.77
CA CYS A 70 6.63 4.83 -6.60
C CYS A 70 5.52 4.08 -7.38
N GLY A 71 5.88 3.44 -8.49
CA GLY A 71 4.94 2.73 -9.37
C GLY A 71 4.17 1.64 -8.63
N ASP A 72 4.85 0.89 -7.76
CA ASP A 72 4.23 -0.13 -6.91
C ASP A 72 3.17 0.48 -5.97
N CYS A 73 3.48 1.59 -5.29
CA CYS A 73 2.52 2.28 -4.43
C CYS A 73 1.33 2.83 -5.21
N HIS A 74 1.53 3.36 -6.42
CA HIS A 74 0.43 3.79 -7.29
C HIS A 74 -0.51 2.64 -7.65
N LEU A 75 0.04 1.45 -7.97
CA LEU A 75 -0.75 0.25 -8.25
C LEU A 75 -1.55 -0.17 -7.01
N VAL A 76 -0.88 -0.24 -5.86
CA VAL A 76 -1.51 -0.60 -4.58
C VAL A 76 -2.64 0.37 -4.23
N MET A 77 -2.43 1.68 -4.32
CA MET A 77 -3.48 2.69 -4.10
C MET A 77 -4.72 2.44 -4.96
N LYS A 78 -4.52 2.19 -6.26
CA LYS A 78 -5.60 1.91 -7.22
C LYS A 78 -6.37 0.64 -6.85
N MET A 79 -5.67 -0.41 -6.42
CA MET A 79 -6.31 -1.66 -6.02
C MET A 79 -7.06 -1.53 -4.69
N ILE A 80 -6.47 -0.84 -3.69
CA ILE A 80 -7.14 -0.57 -2.41
C ILE A 80 -8.41 0.25 -2.65
N SER A 81 -8.35 1.27 -3.51
CA SER A 81 -9.51 2.09 -3.84
C SER A 81 -10.70 1.24 -4.31
N LYS A 82 -10.44 0.24 -5.16
CA LYS A 82 -11.46 -0.72 -5.64
C LYS A 82 -11.91 -1.69 -4.55
N LEU A 83 -10.99 -2.30 -3.81
CA LEU A 83 -11.29 -3.36 -2.83
C LEU A 83 -12.00 -2.86 -1.58
N PHE A 84 -11.75 -1.60 -1.20
CA PHE A 84 -12.32 -0.99 -0.01
C PHE A 84 -13.42 0.03 -0.35
N SER A 85 -13.75 0.19 -1.64
CA SER A 85 -14.74 1.14 -2.14
C SER A 85 -14.52 2.55 -1.60
N ARG A 86 -13.30 3.06 -1.76
CA ARG A 86 -12.89 4.39 -1.30
C ARG A 86 -12.12 5.13 -2.37
N GLU A 87 -12.38 6.42 -2.49
CA GLU A 87 -11.54 7.30 -3.28
C GLU A 87 -10.17 7.46 -2.59
N ILE A 88 -9.09 7.26 -3.33
CA ILE A 88 -7.72 7.48 -2.87
C ILE A 88 -7.07 8.45 -3.85
N VAL A 89 -6.66 9.62 -3.35
CA VAL A 89 -6.14 10.76 -4.14
C VAL A 89 -4.77 11.19 -3.64
#